data_AF-A0AAD6VKF7-F1
#
_entry.id   AF-A0AAD6VKF7-F1
#
_cell.length_a   1.000
_cell.length_b   1.000
_cell.length_c   1.000
_cell.angle_alpha   90.00
_cell.angle_beta   90.00
_cell.angle_gamma   90.00
#
_symmetry.space_group_name_H-M   'P 1'
#
loop_
_entity.id
_entity.type
_entity.pdbx_description
1 polymer ?
#
loop_
_entity_poly.entity_id
_entity_poly.type
_entity_poly.pdbx_seq_one_letter_code
_entity_poly.pdbx_strand_id
1 'polypeptide(L)'
;MDSQLHVAEPSPTCPFRVEGVQYIPDSPCEDGFTLIFLHAMSLHKVANYLLASSTRIRDVWSIDNPSHGRSSVLNQKLLATPPYREYCKMMLLHDQEFTGSSKTRLNFTSLILLDAALLPPEFPTTSFLSNLFGKIASAKRDKWPTRAAAHENLAAHPAFKTWDPRALRLFVDCALRDSGSGSEVVLSCSRAQETGFYLSPAADYKARPVEIFAELIRADEIPIHAIVCLKDEYKGKALPSKELQIAQVKGTTRGSVQILDRGGHMFPQVEPALCADAIQRALASVVAENKKARL
;
A
#
# COMPACT_ATOMS: atom_id res chain seq x y z
N MET A 1 -13.84 -17.09 -4.18
CA MET A 1 -12.38 -16.89 -4.30
C MET A 1 -11.66 -17.80 -3.34
N ASP A 2 -10.90 -18.74 -3.87
CA ASP A 2 -9.93 -19.53 -3.09
C ASP A 2 -8.69 -18.67 -2.77
N SER A 3 -7.95 -19.02 -1.72
CA SER A 3 -6.74 -18.28 -1.34
C SER A 3 -5.60 -19.20 -0.91
N GLN A 4 -4.40 -18.93 -1.42
CA GLN A 4 -3.18 -19.66 -1.11
C GLN A 4 -2.17 -18.74 -0.45
N LEU A 5 -1.52 -19.25 0.60
CA LEU A 5 -0.46 -18.54 1.32
C LEU A 5 0.90 -18.94 0.78
N HIS A 6 1.73 -17.92 0.52
CA HIS A 6 3.08 -18.09 0.02
C HIS A 6 4.05 -17.31 0.90
N VAL A 7 5.21 -17.90 1.21
CA VAL A 7 6.27 -17.25 1.97
C VAL A 7 7.53 -17.22 1.12
N ALA A 8 8.01 -16.02 0.80
CA ALA A 8 9.34 -15.83 0.26
C ALA A 8 10.36 -15.92 1.41
N GLU A 9 11.33 -16.82 1.26
CA GLU A 9 12.44 -16.95 2.20
C GLU A 9 13.45 -15.80 2.03
N PRO A 10 14.27 -15.51 3.07
CA PRO A 10 15.29 -14.48 2.98
C PRO A 10 16.27 -14.72 1.83
N SER A 11 16.75 -13.64 1.24
CA SER A 11 17.74 -13.61 0.18
C SER A 11 18.92 -12.71 0.59
N PRO A 12 20.04 -12.67 -0.17
CA PRO A 12 21.11 -11.70 0.05
C PRO A 12 20.66 -10.23 0.00
N THR A 13 19.47 -10.01 -0.55
CA THR A 13 18.93 -8.73 -0.95
C THR A 13 17.75 -8.29 -0.10
N CYS A 14 17.12 -9.23 0.59
CA CYS A 14 16.05 -9.02 1.54
C CYS A 14 16.23 -10.03 2.68
N PRO A 15 16.69 -9.60 3.88
CA PRO A 15 16.93 -10.52 4.98
C PRO A 15 15.63 -10.99 5.67
N PHE A 16 14.47 -10.59 5.15
CA PHE A 16 13.17 -10.83 5.74
C PHE A 16 12.42 -11.95 5.02
N ARG A 17 11.62 -12.69 5.80
CA ARG A 17 10.54 -13.50 5.24
C ARG A 17 9.38 -12.60 4.83
N VAL A 18 8.85 -12.80 3.63
CA VAL A 18 7.73 -12.00 3.13
C VAL A 18 6.58 -12.92 2.76
N GLU A 19 5.44 -12.75 3.44
CA GLU A 19 4.23 -13.49 3.15
C GLU A 19 3.35 -12.75 2.13
N GLY A 20 2.94 -13.46 1.09
CA GLY A 20 1.90 -13.05 0.14
C GLY A 20 0.69 -13.98 0.22
N VAL A 21 -0.51 -13.41 0.02
CA VAL A 21 -1.73 -14.17 -0.22
C VAL A 21 -2.06 -14.07 -1.70
N GLN A 22 -2.20 -15.20 -2.38
CA GLN A 22 -2.71 -15.31 -3.74
C GLN A 22 -4.20 -15.67 -3.67
N TYR A 23 -5.06 -14.80 -4.18
CA TYR A 23 -6.48 -15.04 -4.35
C TYR A 23 -6.76 -15.46 -5.78
N ILE A 24 -7.47 -16.57 -5.95
CA ILE A 24 -7.85 -17.12 -7.25
C ILE A 24 -9.37 -16.93 -7.41
N PRO A 25 -9.82 -16.16 -8.43
CA PRO A 25 -11.23 -16.04 -8.79
C PRO A 25 -11.88 -17.40 -8.99
N ASP A 26 -13.18 -17.52 -8.72
CA ASP A 26 -13.92 -18.78 -8.96
C ASP A 26 -13.97 -19.14 -10.46
N SER A 27 -13.74 -18.16 -11.34
CA SER A 27 -13.57 -18.32 -12.78
C SER A 27 -12.37 -17.49 -13.26
N PRO A 28 -11.14 -18.00 -13.12
CA PRO A 28 -9.94 -17.27 -13.49
C PRO A 28 -9.87 -17.14 -15.02
N CYS A 29 -9.51 -15.96 -15.51
CA CYS A 29 -9.26 -15.74 -16.92
C CYS A 29 -7.79 -16.07 -17.21
N GLU A 30 -7.52 -17.15 -17.97
CA GLU A 30 -6.14 -17.58 -18.27
C GLU A 30 -5.31 -16.47 -18.92
N ASP A 31 -5.90 -15.70 -19.84
CA ASP A 31 -5.28 -14.52 -20.47
C ASP A 31 -5.66 -13.20 -19.76
N GLY A 32 -5.98 -13.29 -18.48
CA GLY A 32 -6.33 -12.19 -17.60
C GLY A 32 -5.12 -11.55 -16.91
N PHE A 33 -5.41 -10.52 -16.13
CA PHE A 33 -4.41 -9.81 -15.33
C PHE A 33 -4.05 -10.56 -14.06
N THR A 34 -2.76 -10.59 -13.74
CA THR A 34 -2.27 -10.81 -12.39
C THR A 34 -2.16 -9.45 -11.71
N LEU A 35 -2.92 -9.24 -10.64
CA LEU A 35 -2.93 -7.98 -9.90
C LEU A 35 -2.09 -8.11 -8.64
N ILE A 36 -1.18 -7.17 -8.38
CA ILE A 36 -0.34 -7.18 -7.18
C ILE A 36 -0.66 -5.94 -6.36
N PHE A 37 -1.24 -6.14 -5.17
CA PHE A 37 -1.55 -5.08 -4.21
C PHE A 37 -0.46 -4.94 -3.17
N LEU A 38 0.04 -3.71 -3.05
CA LEU A 38 0.97 -3.28 -2.02
C LEU A 38 0.24 -2.28 -1.11
N HIS A 39 0.24 -2.54 0.19
CA HIS A 39 -0.46 -1.70 1.16
C HIS A 39 0.41 -0.50 1.58
N ALA A 40 -0.23 0.61 1.96
CA ALA A 40 0.47 1.75 2.52
C ALA A 40 0.95 1.47 3.96
N MET A 41 1.79 2.37 4.49
CA MET A 41 2.16 2.38 5.91
C MET A 41 0.90 2.44 6.77
N SER A 42 0.91 1.73 7.90
CA SER A 42 -0.23 1.61 8.83
C SER A 42 -1.42 0.80 8.30
N LEU A 43 -1.36 0.28 7.08
CA LEU A 43 -2.38 -0.59 6.46
C LEU A 43 -1.85 -2.02 6.26
N HIS A 44 -2.71 -2.91 5.78
CA HIS A 44 -2.46 -4.34 5.68
C HIS A 44 -3.10 -4.91 4.40
N LYS A 45 -2.85 -6.19 4.08
CA LYS A 45 -3.47 -6.91 2.96
C LYS A 45 -4.99 -6.70 2.88
N VAL A 46 -5.48 -6.09 1.80
CA VAL A 46 -6.91 -5.74 1.59
C VAL A 46 -7.49 -6.20 0.24
N ALA A 47 -6.87 -7.17 -0.44
CA ALA A 47 -7.25 -7.51 -1.81
C ALA A 47 -8.65 -8.14 -2.00
N ASN A 48 -9.14 -8.95 -1.05
CA ASN A 48 -10.25 -9.87 -1.32
C ASN A 48 -11.59 -9.16 -1.65
N TYR A 49 -11.89 -8.05 -0.97
CA TYR A 49 -13.18 -7.35 -1.18
C TYR A 49 -13.14 -6.27 -2.27
N LEU A 50 -11.94 -5.87 -2.71
CA LEU A 50 -11.76 -4.80 -3.71
C LEU A 50 -12.01 -5.28 -5.14
N LEU A 51 -12.13 -6.59 -5.40
CA LEU A 51 -12.14 -7.12 -6.76
C LEU A 51 -13.19 -8.20 -7.03
N ALA A 52 -14.21 -8.32 -6.17
CA ALA A 52 -15.30 -9.27 -6.35
C ALA A 52 -16.07 -9.13 -7.68
N SER A 53 -15.94 -7.99 -8.39
CA SER A 53 -16.65 -7.66 -9.64
C SER A 53 -15.76 -7.43 -10.87
N SER A 54 -14.42 -7.55 -10.73
CA SER A 54 -13.52 -7.18 -11.82
C SER A 54 -13.42 -8.26 -12.91
N THR A 55 -13.62 -7.84 -14.15
CA THR A 55 -13.57 -8.72 -15.33
C THR A 55 -12.13 -8.93 -15.82
N ARG A 56 -11.79 -10.16 -16.22
CA ARG A 56 -10.47 -10.58 -16.75
C ARG A 56 -9.32 -10.61 -15.73
N ILE A 57 -9.57 -11.11 -14.53
CA ILE A 57 -8.49 -11.41 -13.57
C ILE A 57 -8.09 -12.88 -13.67
N ARG A 58 -6.78 -13.13 -13.71
CA ARG A 58 -6.20 -14.46 -13.54
C ARG A 58 -6.06 -14.79 -12.06
N ASP A 59 -5.39 -13.92 -11.32
CA ASP A 59 -5.15 -14.02 -9.89
C ASP A 59 -4.84 -12.64 -9.28
N VAL A 60 -4.94 -12.56 -7.96
CA VAL A 60 -4.65 -11.35 -7.19
C VAL A 60 -3.70 -11.68 -6.06
N TRP A 61 -2.63 -10.92 -5.95
CA TRP A 61 -1.65 -11.03 -4.89
C TRP A 61 -1.79 -9.85 -3.94
N SER A 62 -1.76 -10.14 -2.64
CA SER A 62 -1.63 -9.12 -1.60
C SER A 62 -0.43 -9.45 -0.75
N ILE A 63 0.56 -8.55 -0.73
CA ILE A 63 1.87 -8.81 -0.14
C ILE A 63 2.04 -7.94 1.11
N ASP A 64 2.46 -8.56 2.21
CA ASP A 64 2.76 -7.84 3.44
C ASP A 64 4.16 -7.21 3.34
N ASN A 65 4.28 -5.99 3.83
CA ASN A 65 5.59 -5.46 4.21
C ASN A 65 6.23 -6.35 5.31
N PRO A 66 7.57 -6.53 5.36
CA PRO A 66 8.23 -7.32 6.40
C PRO A 66 7.82 -7.01 7.84
N SER A 67 7.47 -5.75 8.12
CA SER A 67 7.06 -5.26 9.43
C SER A 67 5.55 -5.32 9.70
N HIS A 68 4.75 -5.78 8.74
CA HIS A 68 3.28 -5.79 8.81
C HIS A 68 2.73 -7.22 8.72
N GLY A 69 1.47 -7.36 9.13
CA GLY A 69 0.71 -8.60 9.01
C GLY A 69 1.46 -9.83 9.51
N ARG A 70 1.35 -10.93 8.78
CA ARG A 70 1.98 -12.20 9.15
C ARG A 70 3.49 -12.19 8.88
N SER A 71 3.96 -11.39 7.93
CA SER A 71 5.41 -11.15 7.76
C SER A 71 6.06 -10.65 9.05
N SER A 72 5.38 -9.78 9.80
CA SER A 72 5.89 -9.28 11.09
C SER A 72 6.08 -10.39 12.12
N VAL A 73 5.21 -11.41 12.10
CA VAL A 73 5.29 -12.58 12.99
C VAL A 73 6.51 -13.43 12.62
N LEU A 74 6.69 -13.69 11.33
CA LEU A 74 7.83 -14.46 10.81
C LEU A 74 9.17 -13.77 11.10
N ASN A 75 9.18 -12.43 11.11
CA ASN A 75 10.38 -11.62 11.31
C ASN A 75 10.53 -11.07 12.72
N GLN A 76 9.69 -11.46 13.68
CA GLN A 76 9.59 -10.80 14.98
C GLN A 76 10.95 -10.67 15.70
N LYS A 77 11.76 -11.74 15.68
CA LYS A 77 13.10 -11.75 16.30
C LYS A 77 14.03 -10.73 15.62
N LEU A 78 14.05 -10.73 14.29
CA LEU A 78 14.90 -9.82 13.50
C LEU A 78 14.47 -8.37 13.67
N LEU A 79 13.17 -8.09 13.64
CA LEU A 79 12.61 -6.75 13.85
C LEU A 79 12.79 -6.23 15.28
N ALA A 80 13.25 -7.04 16.22
CA ALA A 80 13.57 -6.60 17.59
C ALA A 80 15.04 -6.17 17.76
N THR A 81 15.93 -6.58 16.85
CA THR A 81 17.38 -6.28 16.93
C THR A 81 17.73 -4.98 16.21
N PRO A 82 18.69 -4.19 16.70
CA PRO A 82 19.38 -3.20 15.86
C PRO A 82 20.06 -3.92 14.66
N PRO A 83 20.00 -3.39 13.41
CA PRO A 83 19.42 -2.10 13.02
C PRO A 83 17.92 -2.12 12.69
N TYR A 84 17.27 -3.28 12.63
CA TYR A 84 15.91 -3.45 12.09
C TYR A 84 14.76 -3.07 13.02
N ARG A 85 15.05 -2.65 14.27
CA ARG A 85 14.05 -2.15 15.23
C ARG A 85 13.19 -1.00 14.67
N GLU A 86 13.76 -0.23 13.76
CA GLU A 86 13.09 0.82 13.01
C GLU A 86 13.31 0.60 11.51
N TYR A 87 13.24 -0.66 11.06
CA TYR A 87 13.40 -1.06 9.66
C TYR A 87 12.62 -0.17 8.69
N CYS A 88 11.44 0.29 9.08
CA CYS A 88 10.67 1.18 8.21
C CYS A 88 11.36 2.52 7.89
N LYS A 89 12.33 2.97 8.71
CA LYS A 89 13.24 4.07 8.36
C LYS A 89 14.10 3.74 7.14
N MET A 90 14.54 2.49 7.07
CA MET A 90 15.47 1.96 6.08
C MET A 90 14.79 1.60 4.76
N MET A 91 13.48 1.31 4.76
CA MET A 91 12.70 1.02 3.53
C MET A 91 12.75 2.12 2.49
N LEU A 92 12.97 3.37 2.92
CA LEU A 92 13.08 4.53 2.05
C LEU A 92 14.53 4.88 1.69
N LEU A 93 15.51 4.18 2.29
CA LEU A 93 16.95 4.46 2.16
C LEU A 93 17.72 3.38 1.39
N HIS A 94 17.23 2.13 1.36
CA HIS A 94 17.90 1.03 0.64
C HIS A 94 17.54 0.99 -0.84
N ASP A 95 18.30 1.75 -1.63
CA ASP A 95 18.63 1.40 -3.03
C ASP A 95 20.10 1.70 -3.37
N GLN A 96 20.89 2.24 -2.43
CA GLN A 96 22.26 2.71 -2.69
C GLN A 96 23.30 1.58 -2.93
N GLU A 97 22.96 0.31 -2.71
CA GLU A 97 23.91 -0.81 -2.86
C GLU A 97 23.41 -1.95 -3.75
N PHE A 98 22.38 -1.71 -4.58
CA PHE A 98 21.82 -2.74 -5.44
C PHE A 98 22.28 -2.67 -6.89
N THR A 99 23.60 -2.64 -7.08
CA THR A 99 24.25 -2.81 -8.40
C THR A 99 24.44 -4.28 -8.79
N GLY A 100 23.69 -5.19 -8.14
CA GLY A 100 23.68 -6.62 -8.44
C GLY A 100 22.75 -6.97 -9.59
N SER A 101 23.34 -7.46 -10.68
CA SER A 101 22.72 -7.95 -11.90
C SER A 101 21.81 -9.17 -11.68
N SER A 102 20.65 -9.01 -11.03
CA SER A 102 19.60 -10.03 -11.05
C SER A 102 18.75 -9.90 -12.31
N LYS A 103 18.90 -10.86 -13.21
CA LYS A 103 18.29 -10.92 -14.57
C LYS A 103 16.80 -11.26 -14.59
N THR A 104 16.11 -11.37 -13.45
CA THR A 104 14.65 -11.53 -13.42
C THR A 104 13.99 -10.18 -13.14
N ARG A 105 13.89 -9.34 -14.16
CA ARG A 105 12.98 -8.17 -14.11
C ARG A 105 11.55 -8.70 -14.18
N LEU A 106 10.78 -8.54 -13.11
CA LEU A 106 9.33 -8.65 -13.21
C LEU A 106 8.86 -7.54 -14.15
N ASN A 107 8.36 -7.91 -15.32
CA ASN A 107 7.86 -6.94 -16.30
C ASN A 107 6.41 -6.61 -15.98
N PHE A 108 6.20 -5.57 -15.17
CA PHE A 108 4.87 -5.00 -14.97
C PHE A 108 4.38 -4.36 -16.27
N THR A 109 3.16 -4.70 -16.67
CA THR A 109 2.55 -4.14 -17.89
C THR A 109 1.91 -2.77 -17.65
N SER A 110 1.65 -2.41 -16.39
CA SER A 110 1.02 -1.15 -15.98
C SER A 110 1.14 -0.94 -14.47
N LEU A 111 1.04 0.30 -14.03
CA LEU A 111 0.98 0.72 -12.63
C LEU A 111 -0.33 1.46 -12.35
N ILE A 112 -1.03 1.10 -11.27
CA ILE A 112 -2.23 1.80 -10.80
C ILE A 112 -1.94 2.39 -9.42
N LEU A 113 -1.95 3.72 -9.31
CA LEU A 113 -1.69 4.48 -8.08
C LEU A 113 -3.02 4.88 -7.43
N LEU A 114 -3.21 4.48 -6.16
CA LEU A 114 -4.38 4.84 -5.35
C LEU A 114 -3.96 5.90 -4.34
N ASP A 115 -4.35 7.16 -4.57
CA ASP A 115 -4.02 8.32 -3.72
C ASP A 115 -2.55 8.34 -3.26
N ALA A 116 -1.62 8.01 -4.17
CA ALA A 116 -0.24 7.79 -3.79
C ALA A 116 0.41 9.11 -3.32
N ALA A 117 0.99 9.10 -2.12
CA ALA A 117 1.69 10.22 -1.53
C ALA A 117 3.06 10.42 -2.22
N LEU A 118 3.05 11.08 -3.39
CA LEU A 118 4.22 11.44 -4.17
C LEU A 118 4.42 12.96 -4.09
N LEU A 119 5.46 13.37 -3.36
CA LEU A 119 5.75 14.79 -3.10
C LEU A 119 6.97 15.24 -3.90
N PRO A 120 6.77 16.03 -4.96
CA PRO A 120 7.86 16.52 -5.79
C PRO A 120 8.90 17.31 -4.96
N PRO A 121 10.18 17.32 -5.36
CA PRO A 121 11.24 18.03 -4.63
C PRO A 121 10.93 19.51 -4.40
N GLU A 122 10.24 20.12 -5.36
CA GLU A 122 9.81 21.53 -5.42
C GLU A 122 8.80 21.90 -4.32
N PHE A 123 8.08 20.91 -3.78
CA PHE A 123 7.09 21.15 -2.73
C PHE A 123 7.77 21.48 -1.41
N PRO A 124 7.28 22.42 -0.57
CA PRO A 124 7.80 22.59 0.78
C PRO A 124 7.77 21.27 1.54
N THR A 125 8.71 21.06 2.46
CA THR A 125 8.76 19.84 3.26
C THR A 125 7.41 19.61 3.94
N THR A 126 6.88 18.41 3.77
CA THR A 126 5.78 17.86 4.55
C THR A 126 6.23 17.33 5.91
N SER A 127 7.46 17.65 6.31
CA SER A 127 8.00 17.43 7.66
C SER A 127 7.00 17.72 8.79
N PHE A 128 6.12 18.73 8.66
CA PHE A 128 5.03 18.95 9.61
C PHE A 128 4.03 17.78 9.67
N LEU A 129 3.56 17.29 8.52
CA LEU A 129 2.68 16.12 8.42
C LEU A 129 3.39 14.85 8.90
N SER A 130 4.63 14.61 8.46
CA SER A 130 5.41 13.44 8.88
C SER A 130 5.67 13.45 10.40
N ASN A 131 5.99 14.61 10.99
CA ASN A 131 6.11 14.76 12.45
C ASN A 131 4.77 14.57 13.17
N LEU A 132 3.66 15.07 12.61
CA LEU A 132 2.33 14.87 13.17
C LEU A 132 1.96 13.37 13.20
N PHE A 133 2.16 12.66 12.08
CA PHE A 133 1.92 11.23 12.00
C PHE A 133 2.87 10.44 12.90
N GLY A 134 4.14 10.83 13.01
CA GLY A 134 5.08 10.21 13.93
C GLY A 134 4.64 10.32 15.39
N LYS A 135 4.10 11.48 15.80
CA LYS A 135 3.52 11.68 17.15
C LYS A 135 2.26 10.85 17.36
N ILE A 136 1.38 10.77 16.37
CA ILE A 136 0.18 9.93 16.43
C ILE A 136 0.58 8.45 16.54
N ALA A 137 1.51 7.99 15.72
CA ALA A 137 2.02 6.63 15.69
C ALA A 137 2.69 6.23 17.02
N SER A 138 3.39 7.16 17.69
CA SER A 138 4.04 6.86 18.97
C SER A 138 3.04 6.78 20.12
N ALA A 139 1.94 7.54 20.06
CA ALA A 139 0.90 7.58 21.09
C ALA A 139 -0.25 6.57 20.86
N LYS A 140 -0.34 5.94 19.68
CA LYS A 140 -1.47 5.06 19.36
C LYS A 140 -1.57 3.89 20.33
N ARG A 141 -2.78 3.39 20.53
CA ARG A 141 -2.98 2.11 21.21
C ARG A 141 -2.52 0.97 20.29
N ASP A 142 -1.73 0.06 20.81
CA ASP A 142 -1.17 -1.06 20.04
C ASP A 142 -1.44 -2.44 20.67
N LYS A 143 -2.29 -2.51 21.69
CA LYS A 143 -2.51 -3.70 22.52
C LYS A 143 -3.94 -3.80 23.05
N TRP A 144 -4.54 -4.98 22.99
CA TRP A 144 -5.92 -5.25 23.43
C TRP A 144 -6.02 -6.63 24.09
N PRO A 145 -6.95 -6.81 25.06
CA PRO A 145 -7.12 -8.09 25.76
C PRO A 145 -7.65 -9.22 24.87
N THR A 146 -8.41 -8.88 23.83
CA THR A 146 -8.92 -9.83 22.82
C THR A 146 -9.02 -9.13 21.47
N ARG A 147 -9.06 -9.93 20.39
CA ARG A 147 -9.35 -9.44 19.04
C ARG A 147 -10.74 -8.78 18.94
N ALA A 148 -11.73 -9.28 19.67
CA ALA A 148 -13.06 -8.67 19.75
C ALA A 148 -13.03 -7.28 20.41
N ALA A 149 -12.31 -7.13 21.53
CA ALA A 149 -12.12 -5.84 22.19
C ALA A 149 -11.35 -4.85 21.30
N ALA A 150 -10.41 -5.34 20.49
CA ALA A 150 -9.74 -4.52 19.49
C ALA A 150 -10.72 -4.00 18.42
N HIS A 151 -11.59 -4.88 17.90
CA HIS A 151 -12.62 -4.49 16.94
C HIS A 151 -13.57 -3.43 17.50
N GLU A 152 -14.11 -3.64 18.70
CA GLU A 152 -15.00 -2.66 19.35
C GLU A 152 -14.32 -1.31 19.55
N ASN A 153 -13.07 -1.33 20.04
CA ASN A 153 -12.30 -0.11 20.26
C ASN A 153 -12.02 0.65 18.96
N LEU A 154 -11.61 -0.06 17.90
CA LEU A 154 -11.31 0.54 16.60
C LEU A 154 -12.59 1.05 15.91
N ALA A 155 -13.70 0.30 15.97
CA ALA A 155 -14.98 0.72 15.39
C ALA A 155 -15.51 2.03 16.00
N ALA A 156 -15.24 2.26 17.30
CA ALA A 156 -15.60 3.51 17.98
C ALA A 156 -14.60 4.66 17.69
N HIS A 157 -13.40 4.36 17.19
CA HIS A 157 -12.34 5.34 17.02
C HIS A 157 -12.60 6.23 15.79
N PRO A 158 -12.50 7.58 15.91
CA PRO A 158 -12.83 8.50 14.81
C PRO A 158 -12.11 8.23 13.49
N ALA A 159 -10.86 7.74 13.54
CA ALA A 159 -10.07 7.42 12.34
C ALA A 159 -10.57 6.20 11.55
N PHE A 160 -11.34 5.30 12.17
CA PHE A 160 -11.86 4.08 11.54
C PHE A 160 -13.39 4.07 11.44
N LYS A 161 -14.08 5.01 12.11
CA LYS A 161 -15.54 5.08 12.16
C LYS A 161 -16.21 5.14 10.78
N THR A 162 -15.52 5.69 9.78
CA THR A 162 -16.02 5.81 8.40
C THR A 162 -15.63 4.63 7.51
N TRP A 163 -14.82 3.69 7.98
CA TRP A 163 -14.42 2.55 7.16
C TRP A 163 -15.60 1.60 6.92
N ASP A 164 -15.61 0.96 5.76
CA ASP A 164 -16.52 -0.15 5.49
C ASP A 164 -16.31 -1.24 6.56
N PRO A 165 -17.38 -1.79 7.17
CA PRO A 165 -17.25 -2.79 8.22
C PRO A 165 -16.40 -4.01 7.82
N ARG A 166 -16.38 -4.38 6.53
CA ARG A 166 -15.55 -5.47 6.01
C ARG A 166 -14.07 -5.10 6.01
N ALA A 167 -13.75 -3.86 5.66
CA ALA A 167 -12.38 -3.35 5.70
C ALA A 167 -11.86 -3.28 7.13
N LEU A 168 -12.69 -2.82 8.07
CA LEU A 168 -12.33 -2.79 9.49
C LEU A 168 -12.13 -4.20 10.06
N ARG A 169 -13.01 -5.15 9.73
CA ARG A 169 -12.86 -6.54 10.15
C ARG A 169 -11.56 -7.14 9.62
N LEU A 170 -11.24 -6.93 8.35
CA LEU A 170 -9.99 -7.42 7.77
C LEU A 170 -8.76 -6.75 8.37
N PHE A 171 -8.85 -5.46 8.71
CA PHE A 171 -7.80 -4.82 9.49
C PHE A 171 -7.61 -5.53 10.83
N VAL A 172 -8.68 -5.79 11.58
CA VAL A 172 -8.59 -6.52 12.85
C VAL A 172 -8.00 -7.91 12.66
N ASP A 173 -8.35 -8.62 11.59
CA ASP A 173 -7.88 -9.99 11.32
C ASP A 173 -6.41 -10.02 10.88
N CYS A 174 -6.01 -9.12 9.99
CA CYS A 174 -4.67 -9.12 9.38
C CYS A 174 -3.66 -8.23 10.11
N ALA A 175 -4.10 -7.16 10.77
CA ALA A 175 -3.23 -6.18 11.42
C ALA A 175 -2.84 -6.55 12.84
N LEU A 176 -3.51 -7.53 13.45
CA LEU A 176 -3.27 -7.94 14.83
C LEU A 176 -2.69 -9.34 14.90
N ARG A 177 -1.69 -9.50 15.75
CA ARG A 177 -1.09 -10.79 16.09
C ARG A 177 -1.24 -11.06 17.58
N ASP A 178 -1.17 -12.32 17.94
CA ASP A 178 -1.18 -12.72 19.34
C ASP A 178 0.07 -12.20 20.04
N SER A 179 -0.07 -11.77 21.30
CA SER A 179 1.05 -11.30 22.11
C SER A 179 1.90 -12.43 22.66
N GLY A 180 1.38 -13.66 22.64
CA GLY A 180 1.94 -14.85 23.29
C GLY A 180 1.42 -15.07 24.72
N SER A 181 0.56 -14.19 25.24
CA SER A 181 -0.04 -14.30 26.58
C SER A 181 -1.57 -14.38 26.50
N GLY A 182 -2.11 -15.59 26.52
CA GLY A 182 -3.56 -15.81 26.52
C GLY A 182 -4.23 -15.31 25.24
N SER A 183 -5.36 -14.62 25.36
CA SER A 183 -6.14 -14.07 24.24
C SER A 183 -5.68 -12.70 23.75
N GLU A 184 -4.62 -12.15 24.35
CA GLU A 184 -4.17 -10.80 24.14
C GLU A 184 -3.55 -10.62 22.75
N VAL A 185 -3.91 -9.51 22.10
CA VAL A 185 -3.44 -9.18 20.76
C VAL A 185 -2.73 -7.83 20.73
N VAL A 186 -1.78 -7.71 19.81
CA VAL A 186 -1.01 -6.48 19.57
C VAL A 186 -0.97 -6.16 18.08
N LEU A 187 -0.70 -4.90 17.74
CA LEU A 187 -0.43 -4.54 16.35
C LEU A 187 0.77 -5.34 15.80
N SER A 188 0.61 -5.86 14.59
CA SER A 188 1.64 -6.53 13.81
C SER A 188 2.76 -5.55 13.46
N CYS A 189 2.38 -4.39 12.89
CA CYS A 189 3.28 -3.24 12.78
C CYS A 189 3.37 -2.50 14.12
N SER A 190 4.51 -2.61 14.78
CA SER A 190 4.71 -1.99 16.09
C SER A 190 4.70 -0.46 16.00
N ARG A 191 4.41 0.20 17.11
CA ARG A 191 4.54 1.67 17.20
C ARG A 191 5.92 2.14 16.83
N ALA A 192 6.96 1.44 17.27
CA ALA A 192 8.34 1.78 16.95
C ALA A 192 8.62 1.72 15.43
N GLN A 193 8.09 0.72 14.73
CA GLN A 193 8.24 0.61 13.27
C GLN A 193 7.54 1.77 12.55
N GLU A 194 6.27 2.03 12.89
CA GLU A 194 5.50 3.09 12.24
C GLU A 194 6.01 4.50 12.59
N THR A 195 6.32 4.77 13.86
CA THR A 195 6.98 6.01 14.28
C THR A 195 8.31 6.17 13.57
N GLY A 196 9.08 5.09 13.45
CA GLY A 196 10.32 5.08 12.71
C GLY A 196 10.13 5.50 11.27
N PHE A 197 9.12 4.93 10.58
CA PHE A 197 8.77 5.35 9.22
C PHE A 197 8.52 6.85 9.14
N TYR A 198 7.58 7.38 9.91
CA TYR A 198 7.14 8.77 9.79
C TYR A 198 8.18 9.80 10.25
N LEU A 199 9.07 9.42 11.17
CA LEU A 199 10.16 10.30 11.63
C LEU A 199 11.47 10.06 10.89
N SER A 200 11.49 9.20 9.87
CA SER A 200 12.65 9.02 9.00
C SER A 200 12.91 10.31 8.21
N PRO A 201 14.17 10.71 7.97
CA PRO A 201 14.49 11.80 7.04
C PRO A 201 13.90 11.58 5.63
N ALA A 202 13.72 10.33 5.22
CA ALA A 202 13.12 9.99 3.93
C ALA A 202 11.58 10.00 3.93
N ALA A 203 10.94 10.13 5.11
CA ALA A 203 9.48 10.19 5.28
C ALA A 203 8.86 11.49 4.76
N ASP A 204 9.67 12.47 4.37
CA ASP A 204 9.21 13.68 3.71
C ASP A 204 8.84 13.41 2.23
N TYR A 205 8.98 12.16 1.77
CA TYR A 205 8.71 11.70 0.40
C TYR A 205 9.45 12.48 -0.71
N LYS A 206 10.31 13.44 -0.37
CA LYS A 206 11.28 14.11 -1.26
C LYS A 206 12.48 13.24 -1.65
N ALA A 207 12.30 11.93 -1.58
CA ALA A 207 13.35 10.94 -1.69
C ALA A 207 13.23 10.17 -3.01
N ARG A 208 14.10 9.15 -3.15
CA ARG A 208 14.17 8.21 -4.26
C ARG A 208 12.83 7.76 -4.87
N PRO A 209 11.73 7.50 -4.12
CA PRO A 209 10.46 7.12 -4.73
C PRO A 209 9.88 8.15 -5.71
N VAL A 210 10.08 9.45 -5.44
CA VAL A 210 9.63 10.53 -6.31
C VAL A 210 10.55 10.69 -7.52
N GLU A 211 11.86 10.43 -7.35
CA GLU A 211 12.80 10.35 -8.47
C GLU A 211 12.44 9.19 -9.40
N ILE A 212 12.20 7.99 -8.86
CA ILE A 212 11.76 6.82 -9.62
C ILE A 212 10.45 7.12 -10.34
N PHE A 213 9.48 7.73 -9.64
CA PHE A 213 8.23 8.11 -10.29
C PHE A 213 8.46 9.09 -11.45
N ALA A 214 9.29 10.12 -11.26
CA ALA A 214 9.63 11.06 -12.32
C ALA A 214 10.39 10.39 -13.48
N GLU A 215 11.29 9.44 -13.19
CA GLU A 215 11.96 8.62 -14.20
C GLU A 215 10.96 7.79 -15.00
N LEU A 216 10.00 7.13 -14.34
CA LEU A 216 8.95 6.33 -15.00
C LEU A 216 8.04 7.21 -15.87
N ILE A 217 7.63 8.39 -15.37
CA ILE A 217 6.83 9.35 -16.15
C ILE A 217 7.60 9.85 -17.37
N ARG A 218 8.89 10.17 -17.24
CA ARG A 218 9.74 10.61 -18.36
C ARG A 218 9.98 9.50 -19.38
N ALA A 219 10.19 8.27 -18.91
CA ALA A 219 10.43 7.13 -19.78
C ALA A 219 9.18 6.73 -20.56
N ASP A 220 7.99 6.88 -19.95
CA ASP A 220 6.68 6.53 -20.53
C ASP A 220 6.63 5.09 -21.09
N GLU A 221 7.45 4.21 -20.53
CA GLU A 221 7.60 2.82 -20.96
C GLU A 221 6.46 1.93 -20.45
N ILE A 222 5.92 2.24 -19.27
CA ILE A 222 4.77 1.56 -18.66
C ILE A 222 3.60 2.53 -18.50
N PRO A 223 2.35 2.14 -18.81
CA PRO A 223 1.19 3.00 -18.58
C PRO A 223 0.96 3.17 -17.07
N ILE A 224 0.84 4.42 -16.63
CA ILE A 224 0.58 4.77 -15.23
C ILE A 224 -0.83 5.33 -15.12
N HIS A 225 -1.65 4.73 -14.26
CA HIS A 225 -3.01 5.18 -13.99
C HIS A 225 -3.10 5.72 -12.56
N ALA A 226 -3.55 6.96 -12.38
CA ALA A 226 -3.77 7.55 -11.06
C ALA A 226 -5.25 7.62 -10.72
N ILE A 227 -5.61 7.18 -9.52
CA ILE A 227 -6.94 7.31 -8.94
C ILE A 227 -6.79 8.15 -7.68
N VAL A 228 -7.39 9.34 -7.67
CA VAL A 228 -7.12 10.38 -6.65
C VAL A 228 -8.44 10.89 -6.08
N CYS A 229 -8.54 11.09 -4.77
CA CYS A 229 -9.66 11.80 -4.16
C CYS A 229 -9.22 13.20 -3.70
N LEU A 230 -9.72 14.27 -4.33
CA LEU A 230 -9.31 15.64 -3.96
C LEU A 230 -9.93 16.11 -2.63
N LYS A 231 -11.06 15.53 -2.24
CA LYS A 231 -11.75 15.83 -0.99
C LYS A 231 -11.32 14.84 0.09
N ASP A 232 -10.29 15.20 0.85
CA ASP A 232 -9.68 14.35 1.87
C ASP A 232 -9.66 14.94 3.28
N GLU A 233 -9.19 14.13 4.23
CA GLU A 233 -9.05 14.43 5.64
C GLU A 233 -7.97 15.49 5.92
N TYR A 234 -7.12 15.79 4.93
CA TYR A 234 -6.01 16.73 5.05
C TYR A 234 -6.43 18.18 4.85
N LYS A 235 -7.72 18.46 4.59
CA LYS A 235 -8.29 19.81 4.47
C LYS A 235 -7.52 20.68 3.46
N GLY A 236 -7.16 20.07 2.32
CA GLY A 236 -6.44 20.74 1.22
C GLY A 236 -4.91 20.80 1.40
N LYS A 237 -4.34 20.37 2.53
CA LYS A 237 -2.88 20.38 2.72
C LYS A 237 -2.13 19.44 1.77
N ALA A 238 -2.80 18.40 1.28
CA ALA A 238 -2.25 17.46 0.29
C ALA A 238 -2.66 17.81 -1.15
N LEU A 239 -3.55 18.79 -1.36
CA LEU A 239 -4.09 19.13 -2.68
C LEU A 239 -2.99 19.39 -3.72
N PRO A 240 -1.93 20.16 -3.42
CA PRO A 240 -0.96 20.45 -4.45
C PRO A 240 -0.11 19.24 -4.87
N SER A 241 0.15 18.30 -3.96
CA SER A 241 0.80 17.01 -4.29
C SER A 241 -0.08 16.19 -5.24
N LYS A 242 -1.39 16.17 -4.97
CA LYS A 242 -2.38 15.49 -5.82
C LYS A 242 -2.48 16.13 -7.20
N GLU A 243 -2.56 17.44 -7.28
CA GLU A 243 -2.62 18.18 -8.55
C GLU A 243 -1.40 17.93 -9.41
N LEU A 244 -0.20 17.86 -8.81
CA LEU A 244 1.02 17.60 -9.55
C LEU A 244 1.09 16.14 -10.04
N GLN A 245 0.73 15.16 -9.21
CA GLN A 245 0.58 13.77 -9.69
C GLN A 245 -0.39 13.68 -10.86
N ILE A 246 -1.54 14.35 -10.76
CA ILE A 246 -2.55 14.41 -11.83
C ILE A 246 -1.95 15.01 -13.11
N ALA A 247 -1.24 16.13 -13.00
CA ALA A 247 -0.63 16.80 -14.14
C ALA A 247 0.45 15.93 -14.81
N GLN A 248 1.31 15.28 -14.03
CA GLN A 248 2.37 14.41 -14.53
C GLN A 248 1.80 13.20 -15.28
N VAL A 249 0.81 12.52 -14.70
CA VAL A 249 0.18 11.36 -15.35
C VAL A 249 -0.59 11.77 -16.60
N LYS A 250 -1.30 12.92 -16.59
CA LYS A 250 -1.95 13.47 -17.79
C LYS A 250 -0.96 13.85 -18.90
N GLY A 251 0.30 14.10 -18.56
CA GLY A 251 1.36 14.39 -19.53
C GLY A 251 1.92 13.16 -20.25
N THR A 252 1.61 11.94 -19.77
CA THR A 252 2.04 10.68 -20.41
C THR A 252 1.15 10.34 -21.61
N THR A 253 1.67 9.54 -22.54
CA THR A 253 0.90 9.15 -23.74
C THR A 253 -0.08 8.02 -23.49
N ARG A 254 0.20 7.18 -22.48
CA ARG A 254 -0.53 5.93 -22.21
C ARG A 254 -1.23 5.89 -20.85
N GLY A 255 -0.98 6.86 -19.99
CA GLY A 255 -1.55 6.92 -18.65
C GLY A 255 -3.00 7.42 -18.61
N SER A 256 -3.62 7.33 -17.43
CA SER A 256 -4.97 7.89 -17.21
C SER A 256 -5.13 8.44 -15.81
N VAL A 257 -6.01 9.43 -15.64
CA VAL A 257 -6.38 9.95 -14.32
C VAL A 257 -7.86 9.79 -14.07
N GLN A 258 -8.21 9.31 -12.89
CA GLN A 258 -9.57 9.32 -12.34
C GLN A 258 -9.59 10.15 -11.06
N ILE A 259 -10.58 11.05 -10.95
CA ILE A 259 -10.79 11.86 -9.74
C ILE A 259 -12.08 11.39 -9.08
N LEU A 260 -11.97 10.92 -7.84
CA LEU A 260 -13.10 10.49 -7.02
C LEU A 260 -13.68 11.68 -6.25
N ASP A 261 -15.01 11.72 -6.15
CA ASP A 261 -15.77 12.78 -5.49
C ASP A 261 -15.99 12.52 -3.98
N ARG A 262 -15.73 11.29 -3.52
CA ARG A 262 -15.92 10.83 -2.15
C ARG A 262 -14.92 9.72 -1.78
N GLY A 263 -14.90 9.36 -0.50
CA GLY A 263 -14.05 8.31 0.08
C GLY A 263 -12.80 8.82 0.80
N GLY A 264 -12.37 10.05 0.54
CA GLY A 264 -11.19 10.63 1.20
C GLY A 264 -9.88 9.99 0.74
N HIS A 265 -8.78 10.27 1.45
CA HIS A 265 -7.49 9.61 1.17
C HIS A 265 -7.57 8.11 1.44
N MET A 266 -8.45 7.71 2.36
CA MET A 266 -8.70 6.33 2.75
C MET A 266 -9.81 5.66 1.92
N PHE A 267 -10.07 6.12 0.69
CA PHE A 267 -11.15 5.56 -0.14
C PHE A 267 -11.10 4.03 -0.34
N PRO A 268 -9.94 3.34 -0.35
CA PRO A 268 -9.93 1.87 -0.43
C PRO A 268 -10.53 1.19 0.81
N GLN A 269 -10.53 1.87 1.96
CA GLN A 269 -11.11 1.38 3.22
C GLN A 269 -12.51 1.94 3.46
N VAL A 270 -12.78 3.17 3.06
CA VAL A 270 -14.04 3.90 3.30
C VAL A 270 -15.10 3.55 2.26
N GLU A 271 -14.73 3.51 0.98
CA GLU A 271 -15.63 3.28 -0.16
C GLU A 271 -15.06 2.16 -1.06
N PRO A 272 -14.94 0.92 -0.56
CA PRO A 272 -14.24 -0.14 -1.28
C PRO A 272 -14.88 -0.52 -2.62
N ALA A 273 -16.20 -0.39 -2.75
CA ALA A 273 -16.89 -0.60 -4.02
C ALA A 273 -16.54 0.48 -5.05
N LEU A 274 -16.49 1.75 -4.63
CA LEU A 274 -16.05 2.85 -5.50
C LEU A 274 -14.59 2.65 -5.95
N CYS A 275 -13.73 2.22 -5.02
CA CYS A 275 -12.35 1.87 -5.31
C CYS A 275 -12.25 0.74 -6.34
N ALA A 276 -13.03 -0.33 -6.17
CA ALA A 276 -13.10 -1.47 -7.08
C ALA A 276 -13.48 -1.04 -8.50
N ASP A 277 -14.54 -0.24 -8.63
CA ASP A 277 -15.02 0.27 -9.91
C ASP A 277 -13.96 1.16 -10.60
N ALA A 278 -13.24 1.96 -9.81
CA ALA A 278 -12.15 2.80 -10.34
C ALA A 278 -10.97 1.96 -10.84
N ILE A 279 -10.59 0.90 -10.11
CA ILE A 279 -9.57 -0.05 -10.57
C ILE A 279 -10.04 -0.74 -11.86
N GLN A 280 -11.29 -1.17 -11.94
CA GLN A 280 -11.83 -1.80 -13.15
C GLN A 280 -11.77 -0.87 -14.37
N ARG A 281 -12.07 0.43 -14.21
CA ARG A 281 -11.90 1.41 -15.29
C ARG A 281 -10.44 1.58 -15.71
N ALA A 282 -9.50 1.60 -14.76
CA ALA A 282 -8.08 1.64 -15.09
C ALA A 282 -7.64 0.39 -15.87
N LEU A 283 -8.09 -0.81 -15.47
CA LEU A 283 -7.83 -2.05 -16.20
C LEU A 283 -8.41 -2.03 -17.62
N ALA A 284 -9.59 -1.43 -17.81
CA ALA A 284 -10.17 -1.25 -19.14
C ALA A 284 -9.28 -0.35 -20.04
N SER A 285 -8.69 0.71 -19.47
CA SER A 285 -7.69 1.53 -20.17
C SER A 285 -6.45 0.72 -20.56
N VAL A 286 -5.93 -0.13 -19.67
CA VAL A 286 -4.79 -1.02 -19.98
C VAL A 286 -5.11 -1.95 -21.16
N VAL A 287 -6.31 -2.53 -21.19
CA VAL A 287 -6.74 -3.39 -22.32
C VAL A 287 -6.79 -2.60 -23.62
N ALA A 288 -7.31 -1.36 -23.59
CA ALA A 288 -7.38 -0.52 -24.78
C ALA A 288 -5.98 -0.17 -25.32
N GLU A 289 -5.04 0.19 -24.45
CA GLU A 289 -3.66 0.49 -24.84
C GLU A 289 -2.94 -0.74 -25.40
N ASN A 290 -3.09 -1.91 -24.78
CA ASN A 290 -2.51 -3.14 -25.29
C ASN A 290 -3.04 -3.55 -26.66
N LYS A 291 -4.28 -3.16 -27.02
CA LYS A 291 -4.83 -3.36 -28.36
C LYS A 291 -4.20 -2.40 -29.37
N LYS A 292 -4.00 -1.13 -29.02
CA LYS A 292 -3.35 -0.14 -29.89
C LYS A 292 -1.90 -0.53 -30.22
N ALA A 293 -1.15 -1.05 -29.24
CA ALA A 293 0.24 -1.45 -29.43
C ALA A 293 0.43 -2.71 -30.31
N ARG A 294 -0.65 -3.44 -30.63
CA ARG A 294 -0.64 -4.65 -31.47
C ARG A 294 -1.08 -4.40 -32.91
N LEU A 295 -1.55 -3.19 -33.22
CA LEU A 295 -1.95 -2.74 -34.56
C LEU A 295 -0.79 -1.97 -35.20
#